data_AF-A0A6M1RKP4-F1
#
_entry.id   AF-A0A6M1RKP4-F1
#
_cell.length_a   1.000
_cell.length_b   1.000
_cell.length_c   1.000
_cell.angle_alpha   90.00
_cell.angle_beta   90.00
_cell.angle_gamma   90.00
#
_symmetry.space_group_name_H-M   'P 1'
#
loop_
_entity.id
_entity.type
_entity.pdbx_description
1 polymer ?
#
loop_
_entity_poly.entity_id
_entity_poly.type
_entity_poly.pdbx_seq_one_letter_code
_entity_poly.pdbx_strand_id
1 'polypeptide(L)'
;MRIWMSSLLVLILGGCQSTGTSLPETDFQGKVPADLNAQLLKLNDQPIQSFRGQTVHVIYQEDRALVTIVQKLRSARWTWDMHKSQISDDVLAQTCRDFGDAIDQGLGVRTWFAGSGGFVTDIVKAGDCDGLK
;
A
#
# COMPACT_ATOMS: atom_id res chain seq x y z
N MET A 1 -52.15 -33.71 -21.25
CA MET A 1 -51.29 -32.50 -21.36
C MET A 1 -51.21 -31.83 -19.99
N ARG A 2 -50.05 -31.89 -19.33
CA ARG A 2 -49.70 -31.07 -18.16
C ARG A 2 -48.20 -30.82 -18.25
N ILE A 3 -47.87 -29.63 -18.72
CA ILE A 3 -46.56 -28.98 -18.55
C ILE A 3 -46.40 -28.74 -17.04
N TRP A 4 -45.18 -28.76 -16.50
CA TRP A 4 -44.67 -27.92 -15.41
C TRP A 4 -43.18 -28.30 -15.21
N MET A 5 -42.26 -27.60 -15.85
CA MET A 5 -41.56 -26.39 -15.41
C MET A 5 -40.32 -26.70 -14.56
N SER A 6 -39.17 -26.54 -15.20
CA SER A 6 -37.80 -26.64 -14.72
C SER A 6 -37.54 -25.80 -13.48
N SER A 7 -36.60 -26.23 -12.63
CA SER A 7 -35.86 -25.34 -11.72
C SER A 7 -34.48 -25.92 -11.45
N LEU A 8 -33.55 -25.68 -12.39
CA LEU A 8 -32.12 -25.70 -12.12
C LEU A 8 -31.83 -24.47 -11.25
N LEU A 9 -31.67 -24.66 -9.94
CA LEU A 9 -31.08 -23.63 -9.09
C LEU A 9 -29.56 -23.64 -9.32
N VAL A 10 -29.10 -22.79 -10.23
CA VAL A 10 -27.68 -22.41 -10.32
C VAL A 10 -27.42 -21.47 -9.14
N LEU A 11 -26.86 -22.01 -8.06
CA LEU A 11 -26.28 -21.24 -6.96
C LEU A 11 -25.00 -20.56 -7.48
N ILE A 12 -25.16 -19.43 -8.15
CA ILE A 12 -24.05 -18.49 -8.38
C ILE A 12 -23.78 -17.84 -7.04
N LEU A 13 -22.95 -18.49 -6.22
CA LEU A 13 -22.36 -17.89 -5.03
C LEU A 13 -21.62 -16.64 -5.49
N GLY A 14 -22.19 -15.49 -5.15
CA GLY A 14 -21.67 -14.17 -5.46
C GLY A 14 -20.19 -14.11 -5.10
N GLY A 15 -19.38 -13.82 -6.11
CA GLY A 15 -17.98 -13.46 -5.90
C GLY A 15 -17.94 -12.37 -4.84
N CYS A 16 -17.25 -12.66 -3.74
CA CYS A 16 -16.86 -11.65 -2.79
C CYS A 16 -16.00 -10.67 -3.59
N GLN A 17 -16.57 -9.54 -4.01
CA GLN A 17 -15.77 -8.43 -4.52
C GLN A 17 -14.94 -7.97 -3.33
N SER A 18 -13.71 -8.50 -3.25
CA SER A 18 -12.64 -7.82 -2.55
C SER A 18 -12.59 -6.43 -3.16
N THR A 19 -13.16 -5.46 -2.47
CA THR A 19 -12.92 -4.05 -2.74
C THR A 19 -11.48 -3.77 -2.32
N GLY A 20 -10.54 -4.37 -3.05
CA GLY A 20 -9.14 -4.03 -2.99
C GLY A 20 -9.07 -2.57 -3.37
N THR A 21 -8.63 -1.74 -2.44
CA THR A 21 -8.33 -0.35 -2.76
C THR A 21 -7.27 -0.40 -3.86
N SER A 22 -7.60 0.01 -5.08
CA SER A 22 -6.64 0.01 -6.19
C SER A 22 -5.49 0.92 -5.80
N LEU A 23 -4.31 0.34 -5.61
CA LEU A 23 -3.12 1.10 -5.28
C LEU A 23 -2.83 2.12 -6.38
N PRO A 24 -2.23 3.28 -6.05
CA PRO A 24 -1.82 4.24 -7.05
C PRO A 24 -0.88 3.60 -8.07
N GLU A 25 -1.03 3.93 -9.35
CA GLU A 25 -0.15 3.41 -10.39
C GLU A 25 1.32 3.84 -10.15
N THR A 26 2.24 3.07 -10.72
CA THR A 26 3.68 3.37 -10.71
C THR A 26 4.36 2.65 -11.86
N ASP A 27 5.39 3.28 -12.39
CA ASP A 27 6.35 2.73 -13.36
C ASP A 27 7.59 2.13 -12.68
N PHE A 28 7.71 2.25 -11.35
CA PHE A 28 8.85 1.72 -10.61
C PHE A 28 8.97 0.21 -10.75
N GLN A 29 10.22 -0.22 -10.92
CA GLN A 29 10.65 -1.61 -11.02
C GLN A 29 11.89 -1.77 -10.14
N GLY A 30 11.73 -2.46 -9.01
CA GLY A 30 12.80 -2.86 -8.13
C GLY A 30 12.99 -4.38 -8.14
N LYS A 31 14.05 -4.84 -7.50
CA LYS A 31 14.29 -6.26 -7.25
C LYS A 31 15.09 -6.40 -5.97
N VAL A 32 14.60 -7.22 -5.06
CA VAL A 32 15.27 -7.56 -3.80
C VAL A 32 15.74 -9.02 -3.80
N PRO A 33 16.71 -9.39 -2.96
CA PRO A 33 17.06 -10.78 -2.70
C PRO A 33 15.85 -11.63 -2.27
N ALA A 34 15.87 -12.93 -2.60
CA ALA A 34 14.72 -13.82 -2.41
C ALA A 34 14.35 -14.02 -0.93
N ASP A 35 15.35 -14.05 -0.05
CA ASP A 35 15.19 -14.12 1.39
C ASP A 35 14.57 -12.85 1.97
N LEU A 36 14.96 -11.67 1.47
CA LEU A 36 14.34 -10.40 1.82
C LEU A 36 12.90 -10.31 1.29
N ASN A 37 12.66 -10.73 0.04
CA ASN A 37 11.33 -10.79 -0.56
C ASN A 37 10.35 -11.62 0.30
N ALA A 38 10.78 -12.80 0.76
CA ALA A 38 9.99 -13.66 1.63
C ALA A 38 9.67 -13.01 2.99
N GLN A 39 10.56 -12.15 3.51
CA GLN A 39 10.30 -11.37 4.72
C GLN A 39 9.30 -10.24 4.46
N LEU A 40 9.46 -9.52 3.35
CA LEU A 40 8.61 -8.40 2.96
C LEU A 40 7.17 -8.84 2.64
N LEU A 41 6.98 -10.05 2.10
CA LEU A 41 5.64 -10.61 1.87
C LEU A 41 4.81 -10.68 3.17
N LYS A 42 5.44 -10.88 4.32
CA LYS A 42 4.75 -10.92 5.62
C LYS A 42 4.15 -9.56 6.02
N LEU A 43 4.59 -8.46 5.40
CA LEU A 43 4.00 -7.13 5.65
C LEU A 43 2.53 -7.08 5.23
N ASN A 44 2.13 -7.88 4.22
CA ASN A 44 0.75 -7.94 3.74
C ASN A 44 -0.22 -8.56 4.75
N ASP A 45 0.29 -9.37 5.68
CA ASP A 45 -0.51 -10.02 6.72
C ASP A 45 -0.59 -9.16 8.00
N GLN A 46 0.10 -8.01 8.04
CA GLN A 46 0.08 -7.16 9.23
C GLN A 46 -1.29 -6.50 9.42
N PRO A 47 -1.81 -6.45 10.66
CA PRO A 47 -3.08 -5.82 10.93
C PRO A 47 -3.00 -4.32 10.66
N ILE A 48 -4.12 -3.75 10.21
CA ILE A 48 -4.28 -2.31 10.04
C ILE A 48 -4.07 -1.62 11.39
N GLN A 49 -3.10 -0.72 11.45
CA GLN A 49 -2.81 0.08 12.62
C GLN A 49 -3.78 1.25 12.74
N SER A 50 -4.21 1.50 13.96
CA SER A 50 -5.29 2.43 14.26
C SER A 50 -4.78 3.63 15.03
N PHE A 51 -4.79 4.81 14.40
CA PHE A 51 -4.41 6.08 15.03
C PHE A 51 -5.62 7.02 15.17
N ARG A 52 -5.43 8.10 15.93
CA ARG A 52 -6.42 9.17 16.03
C ARG A 52 -6.61 9.78 14.64
N GLY A 53 -7.79 9.53 14.06
CA GLY A 53 -8.18 10.16 12.80
C GLY A 53 -7.80 9.43 11.51
N GLN A 54 -6.84 8.50 11.59
CA GLN A 54 -6.39 7.73 10.44
C GLN A 54 -6.18 6.24 10.76
N THR A 55 -6.08 5.45 9.71
CA THR A 55 -5.58 4.08 9.71
C THR A 55 -4.33 4.00 8.87
N VAL A 56 -3.37 3.19 9.30
CA VAL A 56 -2.14 2.92 8.55
C VAL A 56 -2.05 1.43 8.29
N HIS A 57 -1.74 1.04 7.07
CA HIS A 57 -1.37 -0.34 6.74
C HIS A 57 -0.35 -0.35 5.63
N VAL A 58 0.38 -1.46 5.51
CA VAL A 58 1.47 -1.61 4.57
C VAL A 58 1.08 -2.65 3.54
N ILE A 59 1.35 -2.36 2.27
CA ILE A 59 1.17 -3.31 1.18
C ILE A 59 2.47 -3.45 0.42
N TYR A 60 2.97 -4.68 0.31
CA TYR A 60 4.12 -5.07 -0.48
C TYR A 60 3.69 -5.68 -1.82
N GLN A 61 4.20 -5.12 -2.91
CA GLN A 61 4.03 -5.59 -4.28
C GLN A 61 5.32 -6.28 -4.73
N GLU A 62 5.33 -7.62 -4.70
CA GLU A 62 6.48 -8.46 -5.03
C GLU A 62 6.97 -8.26 -6.47
N ASP A 63 6.05 -8.09 -7.43
CA ASP A 63 6.36 -7.91 -8.86
C ASP A 63 7.24 -6.69 -9.15
N ARG A 64 7.25 -5.71 -8.25
CA ARG A 64 7.96 -4.44 -8.37
C ARG A 64 8.96 -4.20 -7.25
N ALA A 65 9.06 -5.11 -6.29
CA ALA A 65 9.71 -4.88 -5.00
C ALA A 65 9.36 -3.51 -4.40
N LEU A 66 8.07 -3.20 -4.29
CA LEU A 66 7.57 -1.90 -3.83
C LEU A 66 6.71 -2.05 -2.58
N VAL A 67 7.06 -1.33 -1.52
CA VAL A 67 6.22 -1.13 -0.35
C VAL A 67 5.42 0.17 -0.51
N THR A 68 4.11 0.09 -0.31
CA THR A 68 3.23 1.25 -0.18
C THR A 68 2.69 1.32 1.24
N ILE A 69 3.06 2.37 1.98
CA ILE A 69 2.49 2.70 3.28
C ILE A 69 1.20 3.49 3.04
N VAL A 70 0.06 2.89 3.32
CA VAL A 70 -1.26 3.49 3.07
C VAL A 70 -1.76 4.18 4.34
N GLN A 71 -1.81 5.51 4.32
CA GLN A 71 -2.43 6.33 5.35
C GLN A 71 -3.81 6.77 4.89
N LYS A 72 -4.87 6.32 5.57
CA LYS A 72 -6.26 6.60 5.18
C LYS A 72 -7.00 7.33 6.29
N LEU A 73 -7.66 8.44 5.96
CA LEU A 73 -8.54 9.14 6.89
C LEU A 73 -9.75 8.27 7.23
N ARG A 74 -10.13 8.23 8.52
CA ARG A 74 -11.29 7.44 8.99
C ARG A 74 -12.62 8.00 8.53
N SER A 75 -12.67 9.30 8.33
CA SER A 75 -13.87 10.04 8.00
C SER A 75 -13.76 10.55 6.58
N ALA A 76 -14.72 10.19 5.72
CA ALA A 76 -14.81 10.72 4.36
C ALA A 76 -15.07 12.24 4.30
N ARG A 77 -15.42 12.85 5.44
CA ARG A 77 -15.63 14.30 5.59
C ARG A 77 -14.31 15.05 5.75
N TRP A 78 -13.23 14.34 6.08
CA TRP A 78 -11.94 14.95 6.35
C TRP A 78 -11.12 14.97 5.08
N THR A 79 -10.30 16.00 4.97
CA THR A 79 -9.37 16.18 3.86
C THR A 79 -7.97 16.28 4.41
N TRP A 80 -7.01 15.73 3.68
CA TRP A 80 -5.61 16.06 3.91
C TRP A 80 -5.44 17.55 3.58
N ASP A 81 -4.97 18.33 4.56
CA ASP A 81 -4.67 19.76 4.42
C ASP A 81 -3.16 20.00 4.48
N MET A 82 -2.42 19.04 3.91
CA MET A 82 -0.96 19.07 3.82
C MET A 82 -0.57 18.73 2.38
N HIS A 83 0.55 19.29 1.94
CA HIS A 83 1.09 19.06 0.61
C HIS A 83 2.33 18.17 0.69
N LYS A 84 2.59 17.43 -0.39
CA LYS A 84 3.78 16.59 -0.55
C LYS A 84 5.07 17.31 -0.14
N SER A 85 5.30 18.53 -0.66
CA SER A 85 6.50 19.32 -0.37
C SER A 85 6.67 19.69 1.11
N GLN A 86 5.61 19.68 1.92
CA GLN A 86 5.67 20.02 3.34
C GLN A 86 6.07 18.83 4.20
N ILE A 87 5.88 17.60 3.71
CA ILE A 87 6.08 16.37 4.49
C ILE A 87 7.14 15.45 3.90
N SER A 88 7.66 15.75 2.71
CA SER A 88 8.61 14.88 2.00
C SER A 88 9.82 14.53 2.86
N ASP A 89 10.39 15.51 3.58
CA ASP A 89 11.59 15.29 4.40
C ASP A 89 11.30 14.39 5.61
N ASP A 90 10.17 14.61 6.27
CA ASP A 90 9.73 13.78 7.41
C ASP A 90 9.43 12.35 6.97
N VAL A 91 8.75 12.19 5.83
CA VAL A 91 8.48 10.88 5.23
C VAL A 91 9.77 10.18 4.81
N LEU A 92 10.70 10.90 4.18
CA LEU A 92 12.00 10.37 3.79
C LEU A 92 12.75 9.87 5.02
N ALA A 93 12.88 10.71 6.05
CA ALA A 93 13.60 10.36 7.27
C ALA A 93 12.97 9.15 7.99
N GLN A 94 11.64 9.09 8.10
CA GLN A 94 10.97 7.92 8.69
C GLN A 94 11.17 6.66 7.83
N THR A 95 11.03 6.79 6.52
CA THR A 95 11.18 5.68 5.57
C THR A 95 12.59 5.10 5.61
N CYS A 96 13.61 5.96 5.67
CA CYS A 96 15.01 5.53 5.76
C CYS A 96 15.32 4.85 7.10
N ARG A 97 14.71 5.28 8.20
CA ARG A 97 14.83 4.59 9.49
C ARG A 97 14.19 3.20 9.47
N ASP A 98 13.01 3.07 8.87
CA ASP A 98 12.23 1.82 8.94
C ASP A 98 12.66 0.78 7.89
N PHE A 99 13.07 1.23 6.71
CA PHE A 99 13.32 0.37 5.54
C PHE A 99 14.70 0.57 4.92
N GLY A 100 15.59 1.40 5.50
CA GLY A 100 16.86 1.78 4.89
C GLY A 100 17.69 0.61 4.37
N ASP A 101 17.85 -0.45 5.16
CA ASP A 101 18.63 -1.63 4.76
C ASP A 101 18.00 -2.42 3.60
N ALA A 102 16.67 -2.46 3.55
CA ALA A 102 15.94 -3.09 2.45
C ALA A 102 15.96 -2.23 1.18
N ILE A 103 15.92 -0.91 1.34
CA ILE A 103 16.03 0.08 0.27
C ILE A 103 17.36 -0.05 -0.46
N ASP A 104 18.47 -0.20 0.27
CA ASP A 104 19.79 -0.43 -0.33
C ASP A 104 19.86 -1.75 -1.12
N GLN A 105 19.02 -2.71 -0.77
CA GLN A 105 18.90 -3.99 -1.44
C GLN A 105 17.91 -3.96 -2.62
N GLY A 106 17.41 -2.80 -3.01
CA GLY A 106 16.56 -2.62 -4.20
C GLY A 106 15.06 -2.52 -3.92
N LEU A 107 14.64 -2.37 -2.65
CA LEU A 107 13.27 -2.07 -2.30
C LEU A 107 12.94 -0.60 -2.63
N GLY A 108 11.80 -0.38 -3.29
CA GLY A 108 11.18 0.95 -3.34
C GLY A 108 10.18 1.11 -2.19
N VAL A 109 10.09 2.30 -1.59
CA VAL A 109 9.08 2.60 -0.58
C VAL A 109 8.40 3.93 -0.90
N ARG A 110 7.07 3.96 -0.83
CA ARG A 110 6.27 5.20 -0.95
C ARG A 110 5.19 5.25 0.10
N THR A 111 4.75 6.46 0.41
CA THR A 111 3.58 6.69 1.25
C THR A 111 2.42 7.21 0.41
N TRP A 112 1.25 6.62 0.60
CA TRP A 112 0.00 7.06 -0.01
C TRP A 112 -0.94 7.62 1.06
N PHE A 113 -1.21 8.91 0.96
CA PHE A 113 -2.25 9.59 1.72
C PHE A 113 -3.57 9.44 0.97
N ALA A 114 -4.36 8.44 1.35
CA ALA A 114 -5.61 8.06 0.69
C ALA A 114 -6.79 8.91 1.18
N GLY A 115 -7.68 9.28 0.26
CA GLY A 115 -8.90 10.05 0.53
C GLY A 115 -8.88 11.45 -0.09
N SER A 116 -9.78 12.33 0.38
CA SER A 116 -9.87 13.72 -0.09
C SER A 116 -8.58 14.49 0.19
N GLY A 117 -8.13 15.28 -0.78
CA GLY A 117 -6.83 15.98 -0.71
C GLY A 117 -5.62 15.05 -0.75
N GLY A 118 -5.83 13.76 -1.03
CA GLY A 118 -4.81 12.74 -0.99
C GLY A 118 -3.73 12.89 -2.07
N PHE A 119 -2.56 12.34 -1.79
CA PHE A 119 -1.40 12.35 -2.69
C PHE A 119 -0.47 11.18 -2.40
N VAL A 120 0.47 10.96 -3.30
CA VAL A 120 1.51 9.93 -3.18
C VAL A 120 2.86 10.61 -3.09
N THR A 121 3.70 10.20 -2.15
CA THR A 121 5.06 10.72 -2.05
C THR A 121 5.93 10.18 -3.17
N ASP A 122 7.13 10.75 -3.34
CA ASP A 122 8.13 10.11 -4.19
C ASP A 122 8.49 8.74 -3.62
N ILE A 123 8.95 7.86 -4.51
CA ILE A 123 9.44 6.54 -4.13
C ILE A 123 10.87 6.72 -3.63
N VAL A 124 11.08 6.41 -2.36
CA VAL A 124 12.40 6.29 -1.74
C VAL A 124 13.05 5.01 -2.24
N LYS A 125 14.26 5.12 -2.77
CA LYS A 125 15.05 4.05 -3.38
C LYS A 125 16.52 4.18 -2.98
N ALA A 126 17.34 3.21 -3.39
CA ALA A 126 18.77 3.20 -3.10
C ALA A 126 19.44 4.56 -3.43
N GLY A 127 20.24 5.06 -2.50
CA GLY A 127 20.89 6.38 -2.55
C GLY A 127 20.10 7.52 -1.91
N ASP A 128 18.78 7.40 -1.75
CA ASP A 128 17.98 8.48 -1.14
C ASP A 128 18.18 8.57 0.38
N CYS A 129 18.68 7.50 1.00
CA CYS A 129 18.87 7.40 2.46
C CYS A 129 20.30 7.70 2.92
N ASP A 130 21.18 8.17 2.04
CA ASP A 130 22.58 8.43 2.36
C ASP A 130 22.70 9.54 3.41
N GLY A 131 23.32 9.21 4.55
CA GLY A 131 23.47 10.14 5.69
C GLY A 131 22.24 10.31 6.58
N LEU A 132 21.18 9.52 6.36
CA LEU A 132 19.93 9.54 7.16
C LEU A 132 19.67 8.25 7.96
N LYS A 133 20.61 7.30 7.92
CA LYS A 133 20.56 6.02 8.65
C LYS A 133 21.35 6.08 9.94
#